data_AF-A0A1H7WMJ7-F1
#
_entry.id   AF-A0A1H7WMJ7-F1
#
_cell.length_a   1.000
_cell.length_b   1.000
_cell.length_c   1.000
_cell.angle_alpha   90.00
_cell.angle_beta   90.00
_cell.angle_gamma   90.00
#
_symmetry.space_group_name_H-M   'P 1'
#
loop_
_entity.id
_entity.type
_entity.pdbx_description
1 polymer ?
#
loop_
_entity_poly.entity_id
_entity_poly.type
_entity_poly.pdbx_seq_one_letter_code
_entity_poly.pdbx_strand_id
1 'polypeptide(L)'
;MHRMTWAAMAASATLFLAACAPMGGGKPGTTAQQEANRQAVLAFYEKGLNQKDADAALQYVGNRYVQHNPTAADGPEGFRKFIAFLREKFPNSRSEIKRSFVDGDYVILHVNAIREPGTRGSAIVDIFKLENGKIVEHWDVVQPVPETAANKNGMF
;
A
#
# COMPACT_ATOMS: atom_id res chain seq x y z
N MET A 1 25.95 -58.62 48.31
CA MET A 1 26.40 -58.06 47.01
C MET A 1 25.20 -57.40 46.34
N HIS A 2 25.18 -56.07 46.19
CA HIS A 2 24.67 -55.32 45.03
C HIS A 2 24.67 -53.82 45.36
N ARG A 3 25.58 -53.08 44.74
CA ARG A 3 25.62 -51.61 44.74
C ARG A 3 24.84 -51.12 43.53
N MET A 4 23.85 -50.26 43.73
CA MET A 4 23.08 -49.63 42.66
C MET A 4 23.65 -48.22 42.44
N THR A 5 24.41 -48.04 41.36
CA THR A 5 24.93 -46.74 40.94
C THR A 5 23.91 -46.03 40.07
N TRP A 6 23.53 -44.81 40.46
CA TRP A 6 22.69 -43.92 39.66
C TRP A 6 23.59 -43.12 38.71
N ALA A 7 23.38 -43.28 37.41
CA ALA A 7 24.00 -42.41 36.40
C ALA A 7 23.05 -41.23 36.13
N ALA A 8 23.49 -40.01 36.44
CA ALA A 8 22.77 -38.79 36.09
C ALA A 8 23.02 -38.47 34.61
N MET A 9 21.97 -38.49 33.78
CA MET A 9 22.01 -37.93 32.42
C MET A 9 21.86 -36.42 32.50
N ALA A 10 22.90 -35.68 32.13
CA ALA A 10 22.82 -34.25 31.89
C ALA A 10 22.17 -34.00 30.52
N ALA A 11 20.98 -33.41 30.51
CA ALA A 11 20.33 -32.94 29.29
C ALA A 11 20.92 -31.58 28.91
N SER A 12 21.75 -31.53 27.85
CA SER A 12 22.17 -30.28 27.23
C SER A 12 20.98 -29.66 26.50
N ALA A 13 20.43 -28.58 27.03
CA ALA A 13 19.45 -27.75 26.35
C ALA A 13 20.18 -26.85 25.33
N THR A 14 20.13 -27.22 24.06
CA THR A 14 20.62 -26.37 22.96
C THR A 14 19.63 -25.24 22.75
N LEU A 15 19.99 -24.03 23.15
CA LEU A 15 19.21 -22.82 22.88
C LEU A 15 19.29 -22.50 21.38
N PHE A 16 18.23 -22.82 20.62
CA PHE A 16 18.06 -22.28 19.28
C PHE A 16 17.63 -20.81 19.40
N LEU A 17 18.56 -19.88 19.20
CA LEU A 17 18.25 -18.49 18.89
C LEU A 17 17.54 -18.46 17.53
N ALA A 18 16.21 -18.48 17.56
CA ALA A 18 15.40 -18.14 16.39
C ALA A 18 15.66 -16.66 16.09
N ALA A 19 16.53 -16.38 15.12
CA ALA A 19 16.67 -15.05 14.57
C ALA A 19 15.34 -14.67 13.91
N CYS A 20 14.58 -13.78 14.55
CA CYS A 20 13.45 -13.13 13.92
C CYS A 20 13.96 -12.39 12.69
N ALA A 21 13.84 -13.01 11.51
CA ALA A 21 14.01 -12.30 10.26
C ALA A 21 12.97 -11.15 10.23
N PRO A 22 13.36 -9.92 9.88
CA PRO A 22 12.41 -8.84 9.79
C PRO A 22 11.34 -9.21 8.76
N MET A 23 10.07 -9.18 9.15
CA MET A 23 8.91 -9.46 8.28
C MET A 23 8.64 -8.36 7.23
N GLY A 24 9.66 -7.57 6.86
CA GLY A 24 9.58 -6.57 5.79
C GLY A 24 9.87 -7.25 4.46
N GLY A 25 8.84 -7.53 3.67
CA GLY A 25 8.95 -8.23 2.38
C GLY A 25 9.59 -7.43 1.23
N GLY A 26 10.17 -6.27 1.50
CA GLY A 26 10.81 -5.42 0.49
C GLY A 26 12.32 -5.65 0.39
N LYS A 27 12.87 -5.64 -0.83
CA LYS A 27 14.33 -5.55 -0.99
C LYS A 27 14.78 -4.18 -0.51
N PRO A 28 15.88 -4.06 0.27
CA PRO A 28 16.40 -2.75 0.65
C PRO A 28 16.84 -2.00 -0.61
N GLY A 29 16.10 -0.96 -0.98
CA GLY A 29 16.43 -0.08 -2.10
C GLY A 29 17.33 1.08 -1.65
N THR A 30 18.13 1.63 -2.56
CA THR A 30 18.85 2.89 -2.28
C THR A 30 17.85 4.01 -2.04
N THR A 31 18.24 5.06 -1.29
CA THR A 31 17.38 6.24 -1.08
C THR A 31 16.90 6.84 -2.40
N ALA A 32 17.76 6.85 -3.44
CA ALA A 32 17.41 7.34 -4.76
C ALA A 32 16.35 6.46 -5.46
N GLN A 33 16.48 5.13 -5.38
CA GLN A 33 15.49 4.21 -5.95
C GLN A 33 14.15 4.33 -5.23
N GLN A 34 14.17 4.42 -3.90
CA GLN A 34 12.95 4.58 -3.11
C GLN A 34 12.25 5.89 -3.45
N GLU A 35 12.99 6.99 -3.61
CA GLU A 35 12.39 8.26 -4.03
C GLU A 35 11.85 8.20 -5.46
N ALA A 36 12.54 7.54 -6.39
CA ALA A 36 12.01 7.30 -7.74
C ALA A 36 10.70 6.49 -7.71
N ASN A 37 10.61 5.47 -6.85
CA ASN A 37 9.39 4.69 -6.64
C ASN A 37 8.24 5.58 -6.12
N ARG A 38 8.51 6.43 -5.12
CA ARG A 38 7.55 7.40 -4.61
C ARG A 38 7.01 8.28 -5.73
N GLN A 39 7.91 8.88 -6.51
CA GLN A 39 7.53 9.80 -7.59
C GLN A 39 6.71 9.11 -8.68
N ALA A 40 7.02 7.85 -9.02
CA ALA A 40 6.22 7.07 -9.96
C ALA A 40 4.77 6.88 -9.47
N VAL A 41 4.59 6.56 -8.18
CA VAL A 41 3.25 6.40 -7.58
C VAL A 41 2.51 7.72 -7.47
N LEU A 42 3.17 8.81 -7.07
CA LEU A 42 2.54 10.14 -7.03
C LEU A 42 2.07 10.58 -8.43
N ALA A 43 2.88 10.34 -9.47
CA ALA A 43 2.52 10.66 -10.84
C ALA A 43 1.38 9.79 -11.39
N PHE A 44 1.40 8.48 -11.08
CA PHE A 44 0.28 7.57 -11.36
C PHE A 44 -1.03 8.11 -10.75
N TYR A 45 -0.97 8.50 -9.47
CA TYR A 45 -2.11 9.00 -8.73
C TYR A 45 -2.67 10.29 -9.35
N GLU A 46 -1.80 11.26 -9.61
CA GLU A 46 -2.17 12.55 -10.17
C GLU A 46 -2.79 12.41 -11.57
N LYS A 47 -2.15 11.65 -12.46
CA LYS A 47 -2.62 11.45 -13.84
C LYS A 47 -3.94 10.68 -13.88
N GLY A 48 -4.02 9.59 -13.13
CA GLY A 48 -5.18 8.72 -13.17
C GLY A 48 -6.36 9.35 -12.42
N LEU A 49 -6.16 9.64 -11.14
CA LEU A 49 -7.25 9.90 -10.22
C LEU A 49 -7.67 11.37 -10.25
N ASN A 50 -6.72 12.31 -10.42
CA ASN A 50 -7.06 13.74 -10.48
C ASN A 50 -7.33 14.19 -11.91
N GLN A 51 -6.45 13.86 -12.86
CA GLN A 51 -6.58 14.30 -14.27
C GLN A 51 -7.50 13.40 -15.11
N LYS A 52 -7.93 12.25 -14.59
CA LYS A 52 -8.81 11.28 -15.28
C LYS A 52 -8.22 10.76 -16.59
N ASP A 53 -6.89 10.68 -16.66
CA ASP A 53 -6.11 10.16 -17.78
C ASP A 53 -5.55 8.78 -17.43
N ALA A 54 -6.31 7.75 -17.79
CA ALA A 54 -5.92 6.36 -17.54
C ALA A 54 -4.66 5.97 -18.33
N ASP A 55 -4.52 6.45 -19.57
CA ASP A 55 -3.39 6.09 -20.44
C ASP A 55 -2.08 6.65 -19.91
N ALA A 56 -2.09 7.91 -19.48
CA ALA A 56 -0.92 8.55 -18.88
C ALA A 56 -0.55 7.91 -17.54
N ALA A 57 -1.53 7.51 -16.73
CA ALA A 57 -1.27 6.79 -15.48
C ALA A 57 -0.70 5.39 -15.73
N LEU A 58 -1.25 4.64 -16.69
CA LEU A 58 -0.79 3.28 -16.99
C LEU A 58 0.63 3.22 -17.53
N GLN A 59 1.23 4.33 -17.95
CA GLN A 59 2.68 4.41 -18.24
C GLN A 59 3.55 4.08 -17.01
N TYR A 60 3.02 4.19 -15.78
CA TYR A 60 3.73 3.89 -14.54
C TYR A 60 3.47 2.47 -14.04
N VAL A 61 2.59 1.72 -14.71
CA VAL A 61 2.24 0.33 -14.37
C VAL A 61 3.13 -0.64 -15.15
N GLY A 62 3.47 -1.77 -14.53
CA GLY A 62 4.28 -2.82 -15.12
C GLY A 62 3.51 -3.70 -16.09
N ASN A 63 4.11 -4.83 -16.47
CA ASN A 63 3.45 -5.85 -17.31
C ASN A 63 2.28 -6.57 -16.61
N ARG A 64 2.18 -6.43 -15.29
CA ARG A 64 1.12 -6.97 -14.44
C ARG A 64 0.63 -5.88 -13.49
N TYR A 65 -0.61 -5.99 -13.05
CA TYR A 65 -1.18 -5.15 -12.00
C TYR A 65 -2.18 -5.98 -11.21
N VAL A 66 -1.79 -6.42 -10.03
CA VAL A 66 -2.63 -7.23 -9.13
C VAL A 66 -3.36 -6.30 -8.16
N GLN A 67 -4.69 -6.31 -8.21
CA GLN A 67 -5.56 -5.48 -7.39
C GLN A 67 -6.17 -6.30 -6.25
N HIS A 68 -5.94 -5.86 -5.02
CA HIS A 68 -6.47 -6.52 -3.83
C HIS A 68 -7.70 -5.84 -3.24
N ASN A 69 -8.04 -4.61 -3.66
CA ASN A 69 -9.30 -3.99 -3.23
C ASN A 69 -10.49 -4.83 -3.74
N PRO A 70 -11.31 -5.41 -2.85
CA PRO A 70 -12.40 -6.32 -3.24
C PRO A 70 -13.55 -5.63 -4.00
N THR A 71 -13.54 -4.30 -4.06
CA THR A 71 -14.54 -3.49 -4.76
C THR A 71 -14.05 -2.97 -6.11
N ALA A 72 -12.77 -3.17 -6.44
CA ALA A 72 -12.18 -2.78 -7.71
C ALA A 72 -11.97 -3.99 -8.62
N ALA A 73 -12.19 -3.82 -9.92
CA ALA A 73 -11.83 -4.83 -10.90
C ALA A 73 -10.31 -4.93 -11.05
N ASP A 74 -9.81 -6.14 -11.27
CA ASP A 74 -8.38 -6.41 -11.40
C ASP A 74 -7.77 -5.93 -12.73
N GLY A 75 -6.45 -5.78 -12.76
CA GLY A 75 -5.66 -5.47 -13.94
C GLY A 75 -5.80 -4.04 -14.50
N PRO A 76 -5.01 -3.71 -15.54
CA PRO A 76 -5.04 -2.39 -16.19
C PRO A 76 -6.42 -2.02 -16.75
N GLU A 77 -7.16 -2.99 -17.28
CA GLU A 77 -8.52 -2.75 -17.80
C GLU A 77 -9.52 -2.42 -16.69
N GLY A 78 -9.39 -3.03 -15.51
CA GLY A 78 -10.17 -2.65 -14.33
C GLY A 78 -9.92 -1.19 -13.94
N PHE A 79 -8.65 -0.78 -13.94
CA PHE A 79 -8.27 0.61 -13.69
C PHE A 79 -8.84 1.57 -14.75
N ARG A 80 -8.78 1.24 -16.05
CA ARG A 80 -9.40 2.06 -17.12
C ARG A 80 -10.88 2.29 -16.90
N LYS A 81 -11.62 1.23 -16.55
CA LYS A 81 -13.05 1.31 -16.26
C LYS A 81 -13.32 2.21 -15.05
N PHE A 82 -12.50 2.11 -14.01
CA PHE A 82 -12.62 2.96 -12.83
C PHE A 82 -12.39 4.44 -13.17
N ILE A 83 -11.34 4.76 -13.95
CA ILE A 83 -11.09 6.15 -14.37
C ILE A 83 -12.20 6.67 -15.29
N ALA A 84 -12.72 5.86 -16.20
CA ALA A 84 -13.86 6.23 -17.04
C ALA A 84 -15.11 6.54 -16.20
N PHE A 85 -15.40 5.71 -15.19
CA PHE A 85 -16.48 5.94 -14.23
C PHE A 85 -16.30 7.26 -13.47
N LEU A 86 -15.10 7.53 -12.94
CA LEU A 86 -14.83 8.80 -12.26
C LEU A 86 -15.01 9.99 -13.20
N ARG A 87 -14.53 9.90 -14.44
CA ARG A 87 -14.68 10.97 -15.44
C ARG A 87 -16.14 11.27 -15.76
N GLU A 88 -16.98 10.24 -15.84
CA GLU A 88 -18.40 10.40 -16.17
C GLU A 88 -19.23 10.87 -14.97
N LYS A 89 -19.07 10.23 -13.80
CA LYS A 89 -19.94 10.46 -12.64
C LYS A 89 -19.41 11.50 -11.67
N PHE A 90 -18.10 11.62 -11.56
CA PHE A 90 -17.43 12.47 -10.57
C PHE A 90 -16.28 13.27 -11.21
N PRO A 91 -16.56 14.09 -12.26
CA PRO A 91 -15.50 14.77 -13.02
C PRO A 91 -14.65 15.69 -12.13
N ASN A 92 -15.25 16.26 -11.08
CA ASN A 92 -14.61 17.13 -10.11
C ASN A 92 -14.08 16.40 -8.87
N SER A 93 -14.07 15.06 -8.87
CA SER A 93 -13.45 14.30 -7.79
C SER A 93 -11.97 14.60 -7.70
N ARG A 94 -11.47 14.68 -6.46
CA ARG A 94 -10.08 14.97 -6.15
C ARG A 94 -9.58 14.06 -5.05
N SER A 95 -8.34 13.63 -5.19
CA SER A 95 -7.64 12.90 -4.17
C SER A 95 -6.45 13.70 -3.68
N GLU A 96 -6.45 14.00 -2.39
CA GLU A 96 -5.43 14.79 -1.74
C GLU A 96 -4.51 13.89 -0.92
N ILE A 97 -3.30 13.67 -1.42
CA ILE A 97 -2.28 12.91 -0.70
C ILE A 97 -1.79 13.75 0.48
N LYS A 98 -2.11 13.33 1.71
CA LYS A 98 -1.73 14.04 2.94
C LYS A 98 -0.30 13.73 3.37
N ARG A 99 0.19 12.55 3.03
CA ARG A 99 1.57 12.09 3.24
C ARG A 99 1.84 10.83 2.43
N SER A 100 3.13 10.57 2.22
CA SER A 100 3.60 9.36 1.56
C SER A 100 4.81 8.78 2.31
N PHE A 101 4.98 7.47 2.24
CA PHE A 101 6.11 6.73 2.81
C PHE A 101 6.66 5.76 1.78
N VAL A 102 7.92 5.37 1.98
CA VAL A 102 8.59 4.35 1.18
C VAL A 102 9.32 3.38 2.08
N ASP A 103 9.25 2.10 1.72
CA ASP A 103 10.02 1.03 2.34
C ASP A 103 10.47 0.06 1.24
N GLY A 104 11.68 0.29 0.74
CA GLY A 104 12.25 -0.46 -0.38
C GLY A 104 11.39 -0.32 -1.65
N ASP A 105 10.74 -1.42 -2.01
CA ASP A 105 9.89 -1.52 -3.20
C ASP A 105 8.42 -1.15 -2.93
N TYR A 106 8.07 -0.77 -1.70
CA TYR A 106 6.72 -0.38 -1.33
C TYR A 106 6.60 1.14 -1.20
N VAL A 107 5.48 1.67 -1.68
CA VAL A 107 5.05 3.06 -1.47
C VAL A 107 3.70 3.04 -0.78
N ILE A 108 3.58 3.79 0.31
CA ILE A 108 2.34 3.90 1.08
C ILE A 108 1.86 5.34 1.01
N LEU A 109 0.58 5.55 0.69
CA LEU A 109 -0.06 6.86 0.69
C LEU A 109 -1.12 6.91 1.77
N HIS A 110 -1.27 8.06 2.41
CA HIS A 110 -2.44 8.38 3.19
C HIS A 110 -3.19 9.54 2.51
N VAL A 111 -4.40 9.26 2.05
CA VAL A 111 -5.12 10.10 1.09
C VAL A 111 -6.48 10.51 1.65
N ASN A 112 -6.86 11.76 1.42
CA ASN A 112 -8.24 12.20 1.51
C ASN A 112 -8.87 12.16 0.10
N ALA A 113 -9.71 11.17 -0.16
CA ALA A 113 -10.40 10.99 -1.43
C ALA A 113 -11.79 11.64 -1.39
N ILE A 114 -11.99 12.68 -2.19
CA ILE A 114 -13.22 13.48 -2.26
C ILE A 114 -13.89 13.19 -3.61
N ARG A 115 -15.04 12.52 -3.59
CA ARG A 115 -15.81 12.23 -4.83
C ARG A 115 -16.54 13.46 -5.35
N GLU A 116 -17.10 14.25 -4.44
CA GLU A 116 -17.87 15.45 -4.76
C GLU A 116 -17.35 16.65 -3.95
N PRO A 117 -17.10 17.81 -4.59
CA PRO A 117 -16.66 19.01 -3.89
C PRO A 117 -17.57 19.38 -2.71
N GLY A 118 -16.98 19.75 -1.58
CA GLY A 118 -17.70 20.13 -0.36
C GLY A 118 -18.09 18.95 0.54
N THR A 119 -17.86 17.70 0.12
CA THR A 119 -18.07 16.52 0.98
C THR A 119 -16.85 16.18 1.82
N ARG A 120 -17.05 15.42 2.91
CA ARG A 120 -15.97 15.01 3.83
C ARG A 120 -14.96 14.05 3.21
N GLY A 121 -15.37 13.30 2.18
CA GLY A 121 -14.53 12.29 1.53
C GLY A 121 -14.31 11.02 2.34
N SER A 122 -13.26 10.29 1.98
CA SER A 122 -12.79 9.08 2.68
C SER A 122 -11.30 9.17 2.94
N ALA A 123 -10.87 8.69 4.11
CA ALA A 123 -9.48 8.42 4.39
C ALA A 123 -9.11 7.07 3.77
N ILE A 124 -8.06 7.05 2.96
CA ILE A 124 -7.55 5.85 2.30
C ILE A 124 -6.09 5.69 2.66
N VAL A 125 -5.71 4.47 3.05
CA VAL A 125 -4.31 4.03 3.04
C VAL A 125 -4.13 3.14 1.83
N ASP A 126 -3.42 3.65 0.83
CA ASP A 126 -3.05 2.90 -0.37
C ASP A 126 -1.64 2.35 -0.19
N ILE A 127 -1.41 1.09 -0.54
CA ILE A 127 -0.10 0.43 -0.54
C ILE A 127 0.17 -0.07 -1.95
N PHE A 128 1.28 0.35 -2.52
CA PHE A 128 1.73 -0.07 -3.84
C PHE A 128 3.03 -0.84 -3.71
N LYS A 129 3.16 -1.95 -4.43
CA LYS A 129 4.45 -2.61 -4.67
C LYS A 129 4.93 -2.27 -6.06
N LEU A 130 6.23 -1.99 -6.18
CA LEU A 130 6.89 -1.72 -7.43
C LEU A 130 7.93 -2.79 -7.76
N GLU A 131 8.11 -3.05 -9.05
CA GLU A 131 9.21 -3.83 -9.59
C GLU A 131 9.83 -3.02 -10.73
N ASN A 132 11.15 -2.82 -10.69
CA ASN A 132 11.89 -2.03 -11.69
C ASN A 132 11.28 -0.62 -11.93
N GLY A 133 10.84 0.05 -10.87
CA GLY A 133 10.23 1.38 -10.93
C GLY A 133 8.82 1.41 -11.53
N LYS A 134 8.16 0.26 -11.68
CA LYS A 134 6.78 0.14 -12.18
C LYS A 134 5.85 -0.45 -11.13
N ILE A 135 4.64 0.08 -11.02
CA ILE A 135 3.61 -0.43 -10.12
C ILE A 135 3.13 -1.77 -10.63
N VAL A 136 3.15 -2.80 -9.79
CA VAL A 136 2.75 -4.15 -10.17
C VAL A 136 1.64 -4.75 -9.32
N GLU A 137 1.34 -4.12 -8.19
CA GLU A 137 0.38 -4.62 -7.20
C GLU A 137 -0.09 -3.50 -6.26
N HIS A 138 -1.35 -3.58 -5.85
CA HIS A 138 -2.03 -2.55 -5.07
C HIS A 138 -2.96 -3.16 -4.01
N TRP A 139 -2.93 -2.58 -2.80
CA TRP A 139 -3.88 -2.80 -1.72
C TRP A 139 -4.38 -1.46 -1.21
N ASP A 140 -5.61 -1.43 -0.70
CA ASP A 140 -6.09 -0.29 0.06
C ASP A 140 -6.96 -0.69 1.26
N VAL A 141 -7.12 0.27 2.17
CA VAL A 141 -8.19 0.28 3.17
C VAL A 141 -8.86 1.64 3.10
N VAL A 142 -10.19 1.62 2.95
CA VAL A 142 -11.01 2.82 2.76
C VAL A 142 -11.93 3.01 3.97
N GLN A 143 -11.87 4.19 4.58
CA GLN A 143 -12.76 4.58 5.66
C GLN A 143 -13.43 5.93 5.35
N PRO A 144 -14.77 6.01 5.30
CA PRO A 144 -15.46 7.30 5.20
C PRO A 144 -15.06 8.23 6.35
N VAL A 145 -14.78 9.50 6.06
CA VAL A 145 -14.51 10.48 7.11
C VAL A 145 -15.80 10.70 7.89
N PRO A 146 -15.82 10.44 9.21
CA PRO A 146 -17.06 10.38 9.98
C PRO A 146 -17.65 11.78 10.17
N GLU A 147 -18.97 11.85 10.33
CA GLU A 147 -19.67 13.08 10.71
C GLU A 147 -19.35 13.51 12.13
N THR A 148 -19.28 12.52 13.02
CA THR A 148 -19.03 12.69 14.44
C THR A 148 -17.82 11.85 14.83
N ALA A 149 -16.92 12.42 15.62
CA ALA A 149 -15.73 11.74 16.10
C ALA A 149 -15.63 11.90 17.62
N ALA A 150 -15.13 10.85 18.29
CA ALA A 150 -14.83 10.92 19.71
C ALA A 150 -13.63 11.83 20.02
N ASN A 151 -12.74 12.03 19.04
CA ASN A 151 -11.56 12.89 19.16
C ASN A 151 -11.77 14.23 18.44
N LYS A 152 -10.86 15.19 18.69
CA LYS A 152 -10.81 16.50 18.01
C LYS A 152 -9.67 16.63 16.97
N ASN A 153 -8.92 15.56 16.73
CA ASN A 153 -7.69 15.59 15.93
C ASN A 153 -7.96 15.43 14.42
N GLY A 154 -9.13 14.87 14.07
CA GLY A 154 -9.45 14.52 12.69
C GLY A 154 -8.79 13.22 12.25
N MET A 155 -8.98 12.87 10.97
CA MET A 155 -8.45 11.64 10.37
C MET A 155 -7.05 11.81 9.75
N PHE A 156 -6.57 13.04 9.56
CA PHE A 156 -5.36 13.35 8.79
C PHE A 156 -4.37 14.19 9.57
#